data_AF-A0A528GSR1-F1
#
_entry.id   AF-A0A528GSR1-F1
#
_cell.length_a   1.000
_cell.length_b   1.000
_cell.length_c   1.000
_cell.angle_alpha   90.00
_cell.angle_beta   90.00
_cell.angle_gamma   90.00
#
_symmetry.space_group_name_H-M   'P 1'
#
loop_
_entity.id
_entity.type
_entity.pdbx_description
1 polymer ?
#
loop_
_entity_poly.entity_id
_entity_poly.type
_entity_poly.pdbx_seq_one_letter_code
_entity_poly.pdbx_strand_id
1 'polypeptide(L)'
;VTRLMSPYQFNPLNFNPLKNVLEQSIDLDAVRMSRCPLKVNICATNVRTGKVKVFSNDELSIDAIMASACLPFLFQAVEIDGEAYWDGGYMGNPAIFPLIYSCDTPDVLIVHINPIERAELPRSAMDILNRINEIS
;
A
#
# COMPACT_ATOMS: atom_id res chain seq x y z
N VAL A 1 -21.85 9.21 6.68
CA VAL A 1 -21.70 10.60 6.18
C VAL A 1 -20.35 10.84 5.50
N THR A 2 -19.28 10.12 5.85
CA THR A 2 -17.92 10.21 5.28
C THR A 2 -17.70 9.60 3.88
N ARG A 3 -18.76 9.37 3.09
CA ARG A 3 -18.66 8.95 1.66
C ARG A 3 -19.26 9.98 0.69
N LEU A 4 -19.43 11.23 1.12
CA LEU A 4 -20.09 12.26 0.31
C LEU A 4 -19.14 13.14 -0.50
N MET A 5 -17.85 13.20 -0.15
CA MET A 5 -16.85 14.00 -0.86
C MET A 5 -15.60 13.17 -1.16
N SER A 6 -15.10 13.28 -2.38
CA SER A 6 -13.84 12.64 -2.79
C SER A 6 -12.62 13.45 -2.29
N PRO A 7 -11.43 12.82 -2.18
CA PRO A 7 -10.19 13.52 -1.85
C PRO A 7 -9.89 14.70 -2.77
N TYR A 8 -10.31 14.63 -4.04
CA TYR A 8 -10.19 15.72 -5.00
C TYR A 8 -11.08 16.93 -4.67
N GLN A 9 -12.17 16.71 -3.93
CA GLN A 9 -13.09 17.78 -3.53
C GLN A 9 -12.68 18.44 -2.21
N PHE A 10 -12.32 17.65 -1.18
CA PHE A 10 -12.01 18.21 0.14
C PHE A 10 -10.53 18.55 0.34
N ASN A 11 -9.61 17.99 -0.47
CA ASN A 11 -8.18 18.29 -0.47
C ASN A 11 -7.71 18.64 -1.90
N PRO A 12 -8.19 19.74 -2.52
CA PRO A 12 -7.87 20.07 -3.90
C PRO A 12 -6.39 20.41 -4.14
N LEU A 13 -5.67 20.85 -3.10
CA LEU A 13 -4.24 21.14 -3.16
C LEU A 13 -3.36 19.89 -2.96
N ASN A 14 -3.98 18.72 -2.74
CA ASN A 14 -3.31 17.44 -2.46
C ASN A 14 -2.22 17.53 -1.39
N PHE A 15 -2.45 18.31 -0.33
CA PHE A 15 -1.49 18.42 0.75
C PHE A 15 -1.41 17.09 1.51
N ASN A 16 -0.20 16.55 1.67
CA ASN A 16 0.01 15.26 2.32
C ASN A 16 1.22 15.30 3.28
N PRO A 17 0.99 15.49 4.60
CA PRO A 17 2.06 15.51 5.60
C PRO A 17 2.91 14.24 5.64
N LEU A 18 2.33 13.08 5.29
CA LEU A 18 3.04 11.81 5.30
C LEU A 18 4.21 11.83 4.32
N LYS A 19 4.06 12.51 3.16
CA LYS A 19 5.13 12.63 2.17
C LYS A 19 6.41 13.20 2.78
N ASN A 20 6.28 14.30 3.53
CA ASN A 20 7.40 14.97 4.18
C ASN A 20 8.06 14.07 5.24
N VAL A 21 7.27 13.30 6.00
CA VAL A 21 7.81 12.38 7.01
C VAL A 21 8.60 11.26 6.34
N LEU A 22 8.08 10.69 5.24
CA LEU A 22 8.77 9.64 4.50
C LEU A 22 10.09 10.14 3.89
N GLU A 23 10.08 11.33 3.29
CA GLU A 23 11.28 11.99 2.75
C GLU A 23 12.38 12.17 3.81
N GLN A 24 12.00 12.43 5.06
CA GLN A 24 12.96 12.59 6.16
C GLN A 24 13.38 11.28 6.81
N SER A 25 12.58 10.22 6.65
CA SER A 25 12.78 8.96 7.38
C SER A 25 13.46 7.88 6.55
N ILE A 26 13.50 8.02 5.22
CA ILE A 26 13.94 6.95 4.30
C ILE A 26 15.06 7.44 3.40
N ASP A 27 16.23 6.80 3.52
CA ASP A 27 17.33 6.97 2.58
C ASP A 27 17.11 6.08 1.35
N LEU A 28 16.39 6.61 0.37
CA LEU A 28 16.08 5.91 -0.88
C LEU A 28 17.32 5.62 -1.72
N ASP A 29 18.32 6.50 -1.68
CA ASP A 29 19.55 6.31 -2.44
C ASP A 29 20.29 5.08 -1.91
N ALA A 30 20.39 4.91 -0.60
CA ALA A 30 20.97 3.71 0.01
C ALA A 30 20.22 2.43 -0.39
N VAL A 31 18.89 2.46 -0.47
CA VAL A 31 18.07 1.29 -0.87
C VAL A 31 18.21 0.96 -2.37
N ARG A 32 18.36 1.99 -3.22
CA ARG A 32 18.55 1.86 -4.67
C ARG A 32 19.95 1.42 -5.09
N MET A 33 20.95 1.59 -4.22
CA MET A 33 22.33 1.19 -4.53
C MET A 33 22.39 -0.28 -4.95
N SER A 34 23.09 -0.59 -6.05
CA SER A 34 23.20 -1.97 -6.56
C SER A 34 23.85 -2.95 -5.57
N ARG A 35 24.60 -2.43 -4.59
CA ARG A 35 25.21 -3.22 -3.50
C ARG A 35 24.29 -3.41 -2.29
N CYS A 36 23.09 -2.85 -2.28
CA CYS A 36 22.17 -3.01 -1.18
C CYS A 36 21.75 -4.48 -1.07
N PRO A 37 22.00 -5.16 0.07
CA PRO A 37 21.67 -6.58 0.21
C PRO A 37 20.16 -6.79 0.42
N LEU A 38 19.41 -5.74 0.74
CA LEU A 38 17.99 -5.81 1.03
C LEU A 38 17.18 -5.66 -0.27
N LYS A 39 16.44 -6.71 -0.64
CA LYS A 39 15.43 -6.65 -1.70
C LYS A 39 14.12 -6.12 -1.12
N VAL A 40 13.65 -5.00 -1.63
CA VAL A 40 12.39 -4.35 -1.22
C VAL A 40 11.42 -4.40 -2.39
N ASN A 41 10.21 -4.88 -2.14
CA ASN A 41 9.12 -4.89 -3.10
C ASN A 41 7.91 -4.20 -2.48
N ILE A 42 7.39 -3.19 -3.16
CA ILE A 42 6.19 -2.46 -2.74
C ILE A 42 5.11 -2.63 -3.81
N CYS A 43 3.90 -2.97 -3.40
CA CYS A 43 2.78 -3.22 -4.30
C CYS A 43 1.80 -2.04 -4.30
N ALA A 44 1.34 -1.66 -5.48
CA ALA A 44 0.25 -0.70 -5.66
C ALA A 44 -0.75 -1.24 -6.69
N THR A 45 -1.98 -0.76 -6.63
CA THR A 45 -3.05 -1.13 -7.55
C THR A 45 -3.22 -0.04 -8.60
N ASN A 46 -3.02 -0.37 -9.88
CA ASN A 46 -3.29 0.57 -10.96
C ASN A 46 -4.81 0.83 -11.06
N VAL A 47 -5.21 2.09 -10.91
CA VAL A 47 -6.62 2.50 -10.80
C VAL A 47 -7.39 2.21 -12.08
N ARG A 48 -6.75 2.35 -13.24
CA ARG A 48 -7.40 2.21 -14.55
C ARG A 48 -7.62 0.76 -14.95
N THR A 49 -6.64 -0.10 -14.68
CA THR A 49 -6.62 -1.48 -15.16
C THR A 49 -6.96 -2.50 -14.08
N GLY A 50 -6.93 -2.10 -12.80
CA GLY A 50 -7.08 -3.00 -11.66
C GLY A 50 -5.92 -3.99 -11.52
N LYS A 51 -4.80 -3.78 -12.21
CA LYS A 51 -3.63 -4.67 -12.14
C LYS A 51 -2.68 -4.25 -11.03
N VAL A 52 -2.01 -5.23 -10.42
CA VAL A 52 -0.91 -4.97 -9.49
C VAL A 52 0.31 -4.43 -10.24
N LYS A 53 0.93 -3.39 -9.70
CA LYS A 53 2.29 -2.94 -10.04
C LYS A 53 3.16 -3.18 -8.82
N VAL A 54 4.30 -3.81 -9.04
CA VAL A 54 5.36 -3.97 -8.03
C VAL A 54 6.45 -2.99 -8.38
N PHE A 55 6.89 -2.22 -7.38
CA PHE A 55 8.07 -1.37 -7.44
C PHE A 55 9.20 -2.09 -6.68
N SER A 56 10.25 -2.46 -7.41
CA SER A 56 11.50 -3.01 -6.85
C SER A 56 12.45 -1.89 -6.40
N ASN A 57 13.58 -2.25 -5.79
CA ASN A 57 14.58 -1.30 -5.26
C ASN A 57 14.90 -0.13 -6.20
N ASP A 58 15.13 -0.40 -7.48
CA ASP A 58 15.50 0.57 -8.50
C ASP A 58 14.36 1.55 -8.87
N GLU A 59 13.12 1.07 -8.80
CA GLU A 59 11.91 1.88 -9.03
C GLU A 59 11.40 2.57 -7.74
N LEU A 60 11.94 2.22 -6.57
CA LEU A 60 11.42 2.66 -5.28
C LEU A 60 11.56 4.15 -5.09
N SER A 61 10.47 4.91 -5.07
CA SER A 61 10.45 6.35 -4.78
C SER A 61 9.52 6.67 -3.61
N ILE A 62 9.55 7.91 -3.10
CA ILE A 62 8.54 8.37 -2.14
C ILE A 62 7.14 8.22 -2.72
N ASP A 63 6.96 8.56 -4.00
CA ASP A 63 5.66 8.42 -4.65
C ASP A 63 5.24 6.95 -4.79
N ALA A 64 6.17 6.02 -5.04
CA ALA A 64 5.87 4.58 -5.04
C ALA A 64 5.41 4.08 -3.66
N ILE A 65 6.04 4.55 -2.59
CA ILE A 65 5.64 4.23 -1.21
C ILE A 65 4.25 4.85 -0.92
N MET A 66 4.04 6.10 -1.31
CA MET A 66 2.76 6.78 -1.16
C MET A 66 1.64 6.07 -1.94
N ALA A 67 1.90 5.62 -3.16
CA ALA A 67 0.95 4.87 -3.98
C ALA A 67 0.49 3.60 -3.26
N SER A 68 1.41 2.88 -2.63
CA SER A 68 1.11 1.65 -1.87
C SER A 68 0.33 1.89 -0.58
N ALA A 69 0.47 3.06 0.03
CA ALA A 69 -0.25 3.45 1.26
C ALA A 69 -1.50 4.31 0.99
N CYS A 70 -1.88 4.50 -0.27
CA CYS A 70 -2.91 5.46 -0.67
C CYS A 70 -4.32 4.86 -0.55
N LEU A 71 -4.98 5.10 0.59
CA LEU A 71 -6.39 4.78 0.78
C LEU A 71 -7.31 5.69 -0.07
N PRO A 72 -8.13 5.15 -1.00
CA PRO A 72 -8.90 5.92 -2.01
C PRO A 72 -9.87 6.97 -1.46
N PHE A 73 -10.32 6.84 -0.21
CA PHE A 73 -11.25 7.77 0.41
C PHE A 73 -10.56 8.87 1.23
N LEU A 74 -9.24 8.76 1.43
CA LEU A 74 -8.47 9.68 2.25
C LEU A 74 -7.46 10.48 1.43
N PHE A 75 -6.87 9.85 0.41
CA PHE A 75 -5.83 10.44 -0.43
C PHE A 75 -6.22 10.41 -1.91
N GLN A 76 -5.79 11.41 -2.67
CA GLN A 76 -5.89 11.36 -4.13
C GLN A 76 -4.99 10.22 -4.66
N ALA A 77 -5.37 9.62 -5.79
CA ALA A 77 -4.52 8.62 -6.44
C ALA A 77 -3.14 9.22 -6.75
N VAL A 78 -2.09 8.43 -6.54
CA VAL A 78 -0.72 8.87 -6.82
C VAL A 78 -0.41 8.58 -8.28
N GLU A 79 0.07 9.59 -9.00
CA GLU A 79 0.45 9.47 -10.41
C GLU A 79 1.96 9.23 -10.54
N ILE A 80 2.33 8.16 -11.24
CA ILE A 80 3.72 7.79 -11.54
C ILE A 80 3.77 7.42 -13.02
N ASP A 81 4.63 8.08 -13.79
CA ASP A 81 4.80 7.85 -15.23
C ASP A 81 3.50 7.88 -16.06
N GLY A 82 2.56 8.76 -15.66
CA GLY A 82 1.27 8.94 -16.34
C GLY A 82 0.18 7.92 -15.96
N GLU A 83 0.49 6.98 -15.07
CA GLU A 83 -0.45 6.00 -14.54
C GLU A 83 -0.85 6.35 -13.10
N ALA A 84 -2.10 6.11 -12.74
CA ALA A 84 -2.64 6.40 -11.41
C ALA A 84 -2.74 5.15 -10.55
N TYR A 85 -2.35 5.27 -9.28
CA TYR A 85 -2.24 4.15 -8.35
C TYR A 85 -2.93 4.39 -7.01
N TRP A 86 -3.45 3.31 -6.43
CA TRP A 86 -3.97 3.20 -5.06
C TRP A 86 -3.23 2.11 -4.29
N ASP A 87 -3.59 1.99 -3.01
CA ASP A 87 -3.07 0.98 -2.09
C ASP A 87 -2.97 -0.42 -2.71
N GLY A 88 -1.88 -1.13 -2.40
CA GLY A 88 -1.62 -2.48 -2.94
C GLY A 88 -2.56 -3.56 -2.40
N GLY A 89 -3.17 -3.31 -1.24
CA GLY A 89 -4.02 -4.27 -0.54
C GLY A 89 -5.26 -4.70 -1.32
N TYR A 90 -5.72 -3.89 -2.28
CA TYR A 90 -6.84 -4.25 -3.15
C TYR A 90 -6.56 -5.43 -4.09
N MET A 91 -5.28 -5.72 -4.36
CA MET A 91 -4.84 -6.82 -5.23
C MET A 91 -4.09 -7.93 -4.48
N GLY A 92 -3.90 -7.78 -3.18
CA GLY A 92 -3.29 -8.78 -2.30
C GLY A 92 -2.56 -8.13 -1.12
N ASN A 93 -2.94 -8.49 0.11
CA ASN A 93 -2.35 -7.96 1.34
C ASN A 93 -1.84 -9.07 2.29
N PRO A 94 -0.54 -9.42 2.26
CA PRO A 94 0.47 -8.96 1.32
C PRO A 94 0.51 -9.78 0.03
N ALA A 95 0.93 -9.17 -1.07
CA ALA A 95 1.24 -9.90 -2.29
C ALA A 95 2.51 -10.76 -2.08
N ILE A 96 2.35 -12.08 -2.09
CA ILE A 96 3.46 -13.04 -1.85
C ILE A 96 4.26 -13.38 -3.11
N PHE A 97 3.68 -13.18 -4.30
CA PHE A 97 4.32 -13.56 -5.56
C PHE A 97 5.69 -12.90 -5.80
N PRO A 98 5.97 -11.64 -5.39
CA PRO A 98 7.30 -11.06 -5.56
C PRO A 98 8.35 -11.82 -4.75
N LEU A 99 7.98 -12.32 -3.57
CA LEU A 99 8.86 -13.13 -2.72
C LEU A 99 9.13 -14.50 -3.35
N ILE A 100 8.11 -15.12 -3.94
CA ILE A 100 8.24 -16.43 -4.60
C ILE A 100 9.14 -16.35 -5.84
N TYR A 101 8.99 -15.30 -6.65
CA TYR A 101 9.69 -15.21 -7.94
C TYR A 101 11.01 -14.42 -7.90
N SER A 102 11.26 -13.64 -6.84
CA SER A 102 12.43 -12.74 -6.76
C SER A 102 13.39 -13.05 -5.61
N CYS A 103 13.09 -14.06 -4.78
CA CYS A 103 13.91 -14.49 -3.66
C CYS A 103 14.23 -15.99 -3.74
N ASP A 104 15.40 -16.37 -3.24
CA ASP A 104 15.88 -17.76 -3.25
C ASP A 104 15.53 -18.53 -1.97
N THR A 105 14.97 -17.85 -0.98
CA THR A 105 14.60 -18.47 0.29
C THR A 105 13.31 -19.28 0.16
N PRO A 106 13.25 -20.50 0.72
CA PRO A 106 12.02 -21.29 0.72
C PRO A 106 11.01 -20.81 1.77
N ASP A 107 11.45 -20.00 2.74
CA ASP A 107 10.63 -19.60 3.89
C ASP A 107 10.03 -18.21 3.69
N VAL A 108 8.75 -18.06 4.02
CA VAL A 108 8.03 -16.78 4.00
C VAL A 108 7.46 -16.51 5.38
N LEU A 109 7.91 -15.41 6.00
CA LEU A 109 7.30 -14.88 7.23
C LEU A 109 6.29 -13.80 6.87
N ILE A 110 5.02 -14.02 7.26
CA ILE A 110 3.95 -13.04 7.08
C ILE A 110 3.63 -12.39 8.43
N VAL A 111 3.69 -11.06 8.48
CA VAL A 111 3.32 -10.27 9.66
C VAL A 111 1.92 -9.70 9.46
N HIS A 112 0.93 -10.30 10.11
CA HIS A 112 -0.45 -9.84 10.04
C HIS A 112 -0.71 -8.75 11.09
N ILE A 113 -1.23 -7.61 10.64
CA ILE A 113 -1.71 -6.54 11.54
C ILE A 113 -3.12 -6.80 12.07
N ASN A 114 -3.96 -7.48 11.27
CA ASN A 114 -5.32 -7.82 11.62
C ASN A 114 -5.39 -9.21 12.27
N PRO A 115 -6.26 -9.41 13.26
CA PRO A 115 -6.44 -10.72 13.89
C PRO A 115 -7.08 -11.71 12.91
N ILE A 116 -6.45 -12.88 12.77
CA ILE A 116 -6.97 -13.99 11.96
C ILE A 116 -8.31 -14.46 12.55
N GLU A 117 -8.36 -14.59 13.87
CA GLU A 117 -9.52 -15.09 14.61
C GLU A 117 -10.05 -14.04 15.60
N ARG A 118 -11.38 -14.03 15.78
CA ARG A 118 -12.05 -13.29 16.85
C ARG A 118 -12.80 -14.27 17.73
N ALA A 119 -12.63 -14.15 19.05
CA ALA A 119 -13.38 -14.96 20.00
C ALA A 119 -14.88 -14.63 19.99
N GLU A 120 -15.24 -13.35 19.84
CA GLU A 120 -16.62 -12.89 19.84
C GLU A 120 -17.12 -12.55 18.43
N LEU A 121 -18.36 -12.94 18.13
CA LEU A 121 -19.00 -12.65 16.84
C LEU A 121 -19.50 -11.20 16.77
N PRO A 122 -19.32 -10.51 15.64
CA PRO A 122 -19.75 -9.13 15.49
C PRO A 122 -21.28 -9.04 15.50
N ARG A 123 -21.85 -8.12 16.29
CA ARG A 123 -23.30 -7.88 16.36
C ARG A 123 -23.70 -6.47 15.94
N SER A 124 -22.85 -5.47 16.17
CA SER A 124 -23.11 -4.11 15.71
C SER A 124 -22.71 -3.92 14.25
N ALA A 125 -23.31 -2.93 13.58
CA ALA A 125 -22.92 -2.58 12.21
C ALA A 125 -21.42 -2.23 12.11
N MET A 126 -20.86 -1.57 13.14
CA MET A 126 -19.44 -1.23 13.19
C MET A 126 -18.57 -2.49 13.30
N ASP A 127 -18.94 -3.44 14.16
CA ASP A 127 -18.17 -4.67 14.33
C ASP A 127 -18.19 -5.53 13.07
N ILE A 128 -19.33 -5.54 12.37
CA ILE A 128 -19.49 -6.25 11.09
C ILE A 128 -18.56 -5.62 10.04
N LEU A 129 -18.56 -4.30 9.90
CA LEU A 129 -17.67 -3.60 8.96
C LEU A 129 -16.20 -3.81 9.30
N ASN A 130 -15.84 -3.75 10.58
CA ASN A 130 -14.48 -4.03 11.03
C ASN A 130 -14.10 -5.48 10.70
N ARG A 131 -14.97 -6.46 10.96
CA ARG A 131 -14.67 -7.86 10.65
C ARG A 131 -14.55 -8.11 9.15
N ILE A 132 -15.35 -7.46 8.31
CA ILE A 132 -15.19 -7.51 6.85
C ILE A 132 -13.78 -7.04 6.46
N ASN A 133 -13.30 -5.93 7.02
CA ASN A 133 -11.95 -5.41 6.75
C ASN A 133 -10.82 -6.30 7.29
N GLU A 134 -11.05 -7.07 8.36
CA GLU A 134 -10.05 -8.00 8.90
C GLU A 134 -9.93 -9.28 8.09
N ILE A 135 -11.03 -9.74 7.49
CA ILE A 135 -11.08 -10.97 6.69
C ILE A 135 -10.58 -10.71 5.26
N SER A 136 -10.85 -9.52 4.71
CA SER A 136 -10.52 -9.15 3.33
C SER A 136 -9.03 -8.91 3.17
#